data_AF-A0A7W9LB37-F1
#
_entry.id   AF-A0A7W9LB37-F1
#
_cell.length_a   1.000
_cell.length_b   1.000
_cell.length_c   1.000
_cell.angle_alpha   90.00
_cell.angle_beta   90.00
_cell.angle_gamma   90.00
#
_symmetry.space_group_name_H-M   'P 1'
#
loop_
_entity.id
_entity.type
_entity.pdbx_description
1 polymer ?
#
loop_
_entity_poly.entity_id
_entity_poly.type
_entity_poly.pdbx_seq_one_letter_code
_entity_poly.pdbx_strand_id
1 'polypeptide(L)'
;MMADLEIHLSALDRCRTAIHKAAGQYEETLYERNPGKLAYDDRGEPHNNRTPVAAAAFGHLEDSGTLATAANSVWTAVIGEMDQARRKLAGVERGLSNVEENIRKAHRATS
;
A
#
# COMPACT_ATOMS: atom_id res chain seq x y z
N MET A 1 -35.43 8.80 8.42
CA MET A 1 -34.31 9.78 8.40
C MET A 1 -33.14 9.31 9.26
N MET A 2 -33.31 8.99 10.55
CA MET A 2 -32.20 8.43 11.37
C MET A 2 -31.75 7.02 10.93
N ALA A 3 -32.68 6.10 10.66
CA ALA A 3 -32.33 4.74 10.19
C ALA A 3 -31.58 4.74 8.85
N ASP A 4 -31.90 5.67 7.95
CA ASP A 4 -31.24 5.82 6.65
C ASP A 4 -29.81 6.34 6.80
N LEU A 5 -29.60 7.32 7.69
CA LEU A 5 -28.28 7.80 8.08
C LEU A 5 -27.41 6.68 8.68
N GLU A 6 -27.95 5.88 9.59
CA GLU A 6 -27.23 4.76 10.21
C GLU A 6 -26.80 3.71 9.18
N ILE A 7 -27.66 3.40 8.20
CA ILE A 7 -27.32 2.49 7.09
C ILE A 7 -26.15 3.05 6.27
N HIS A 8 -26.18 4.34 5.91
CA HIS A 8 -25.10 4.97 5.16
C HIS A 8 -23.77 4.98 5.94
N LEU A 9 -23.80 5.35 7.22
CA LEU A 9 -22.61 5.35 8.06
C LEU A 9 -22.05 3.95 8.26
N SER A 10 -22.91 2.94 8.44
CA SER A 10 -22.49 1.54 8.54
C SER A 10 -21.85 1.04 7.23
N ALA A 11 -22.39 1.41 6.07
CA ALA A 11 -21.80 1.05 4.79
C ALA A 11 -20.41 1.67 4.59
N LEU A 12 -20.23 2.95 4.95
CA LEU A 12 -18.94 3.64 4.88
C LEU A 12 -17.90 2.99 5.80
N ASP A 13 -18.30 2.62 7.02
CA ASP A 13 -17.42 1.96 8.00
C ASP A 13 -16.95 0.58 7.50
N ARG A 14 -17.84 -0.20 6.88
CA ARG A 14 -17.47 -1.47 6.22
C ARG A 14 -16.49 -1.25 5.08
N CYS A 15 -16.71 -0.24 4.25
CA CYS A 15 -15.78 0.11 3.17
C CYS A 15 -14.40 0.50 3.73
N ARG A 16 -14.35 1.36 4.75
CA ARG A 16 -13.09 1.74 5.41
C ARG A 16 -12.37 0.54 5.99
N THR A 17 -13.07 -0.33 6.69
CA THR A 17 -12.51 -1.55 7.26
C THR A 17 -11.91 -2.46 6.19
N ALA A 18 -12.60 -2.66 5.08
CA ALA A 18 -12.10 -3.47 3.96
C ALA A 18 -10.84 -2.86 3.32
N ILE A 19 -10.83 -1.55 3.10
CA ILE A 19 -9.67 -0.83 2.54
C ILE A 19 -8.48 -0.84 3.49
N HIS A 20 -8.72 -0.59 4.78
CA HIS A 20 -7.69 -0.62 5.80
C HIS A 20 -7.05 -2.00 5.89
N LYS A 21 -7.86 -3.06 5.87
CA LYS A 21 -7.37 -4.45 5.84
C LYS A 21 -6.52 -4.72 4.59
N ALA A 22 -6.98 -4.29 3.41
CA ALA A 22 -6.23 -4.47 2.17
C ALA A 22 -4.89 -3.70 2.21
N ALA A 23 -4.89 -2.46 2.70
CA ALA A 23 -3.68 -1.65 2.83
C ALA A 23 -2.67 -2.29 3.81
N GLY A 24 -3.16 -2.83 4.93
CA GLY A 24 -2.36 -3.56 5.90
C GLY A 24 -1.71 -4.82 5.30
N GLN A 25 -2.40 -5.55 4.42
CA GLN A 25 -1.82 -6.71 3.73
C GLN A 25 -0.66 -6.33 2.81
N TYR A 26 -0.76 -5.19 2.09
CA TYR A 26 0.35 -4.68 1.29
C TYR A 26 1.51 -4.23 2.16
N GLU A 27 1.23 -3.54 3.27
CA GLU A 27 2.26 -3.10 4.22
C GLU A 27 3.00 -4.29 4.87
N GLU A 28 2.28 -5.30 5.36
CA GLU A 28 2.86 -6.52 5.92
C GLU A 28 3.71 -7.24 4.89
N THR A 29 3.18 -7.41 3.67
CA THR A 29 3.94 -8.01 2.57
C THR A 29 5.20 -7.20 2.33
N LEU A 30 5.11 -5.87 2.20
CA LEU A 30 6.28 -5.00 2.01
C LEU A 30 7.32 -5.20 3.10
N TYR A 31 6.96 -5.27 4.39
CA TYR A 31 7.93 -5.50 5.46
C TYR A 31 8.58 -6.88 5.42
N GLU A 32 7.80 -7.95 5.22
CA GLU A 32 8.32 -9.32 5.07
C GLU A 32 9.29 -9.41 3.87
N ARG A 33 8.94 -8.68 2.81
CA ARG A 33 9.61 -8.65 1.52
C ARG A 33 10.74 -7.64 1.43
N ASN A 34 10.83 -6.72 2.38
CA ASN A 34 11.83 -5.67 2.46
C ASN A 34 12.23 -5.46 3.93
N PRO A 35 13.11 -6.31 4.47
CA PRO A 35 13.37 -6.35 5.90
C PRO A 35 13.94 -5.03 6.42
N GLY A 36 13.48 -4.61 7.59
CA GLY A 36 13.83 -3.34 8.21
C GLY A 36 12.74 -2.28 8.06
N LYS A 37 13.04 -1.05 8.47
CA LYS A 37 12.11 0.08 8.33
C LYS A 37 12.01 0.47 6.86
N LEU A 38 10.78 0.61 6.36
CA LEU A 38 10.53 1.12 5.01
C LEU A 38 11.14 2.53 4.90
N ALA A 39 12.18 2.65 4.08
CA ALA A 39 12.84 3.90 3.76
C ALA A 39 12.46 4.31 2.33
N TYR A 40 12.61 5.59 2.02
CA TYR A 40 12.28 6.13 0.71
C TYR A 40 13.47 6.93 0.18
N ASP A 41 13.66 6.90 -1.12
CA ASP A 41 14.64 7.75 -1.80
C ASP A 41 14.09 9.18 -1.98
N ASP A 42 14.91 10.06 -2.56
CA ASP A 42 14.56 11.46 -2.83
C ASP A 42 13.39 11.62 -3.82
N ARG A 43 13.05 10.56 -4.57
CA ARG A 43 11.91 10.52 -5.50
C ARG A 43 10.64 10.00 -4.82
N GLY A 44 10.75 9.59 -3.56
CA GLY A 44 9.64 9.02 -2.79
C GLY A 44 9.37 7.56 -3.12
N GLU A 45 10.26 6.87 -3.80
CA GLU A 45 10.16 5.43 -4.08
C GLU A 45 10.70 4.62 -2.90
N PRO A 46 10.08 3.48 -2.56
CA PRO A 46 10.53 2.63 -1.47
C PRO A 46 11.93 2.06 -1.76
N HIS A 47 12.85 2.23 -0.82
CA HIS A 47 14.18 1.65 -0.90
C HIS A 47 14.13 0.15 -0.57
N ASN A 48 14.59 -0.68 -1.50
CA ASN A 48 14.76 -2.11 -1.28
C ASN A 48 16.01 -2.36 -0.42
N ASN A 49 15.80 -2.54 0.88
CA ASN A 49 16.81 -2.80 1.90
C ASN A 49 17.27 -4.27 1.94
N ARG A 50 16.78 -5.14 1.04
CA ARG A 50 17.36 -6.48 0.92
C ARG A 50 18.80 -6.37 0.45
N THR A 51 19.66 -7.25 0.96
CA THR A 51 20.97 -7.50 0.34
C THR A 51 20.73 -7.88 -1.13
N PRO A 52 21.16 -7.04 -2.10
CA PRO A 52 20.91 -7.32 -3.50
C PRO A 52 21.57 -8.63 -3.90
N VAL A 53 20.80 -9.51 -4.56
CA VAL A 53 21.38 -10.68 -5.20
C VAL A 53 21.94 -10.21 -6.54
N ALA A 54 23.21 -9.80 -6.53
CA ALA A 54 23.91 -9.28 -7.69
C ALA A 54 24.73 -10.38 -8.39
N ALA A 55 25.08 -10.15 -9.66
CA ALA A 55 25.89 -11.09 -10.43
C ALA A 55 27.18 -11.54 -9.72
N ALA A 56 27.79 -10.65 -8.94
CA ALA A 56 28.97 -10.93 -8.14
C ALA A 56 28.79 -12.08 -7.14
N ALA A 57 27.56 -12.35 -6.67
CA ALA A 57 27.26 -13.48 -5.78
C ALA A 57 27.41 -14.86 -6.48
N PHE A 58 27.40 -14.89 -7.81
CA PHE A 58 27.48 -16.10 -8.63
C PHE A 58 28.85 -16.30 -9.30
N GLY A 59 29.82 -15.42 -9.06
CA GLY A 59 31.14 -15.50 -9.70
C GLY A 59 31.06 -15.37 -11.23
N HIS A 60 31.86 -16.16 -11.96
CA HIS A 60 31.95 -16.11 -13.43
C HIS A 60 30.88 -16.96 -14.16
N LEU A 61 29.79 -17.36 -13.50
CA LEU A 61 28.67 -18.01 -14.19
C LEU A 61 27.81 -16.95 -14.89
N GLU A 62 28.04 -16.78 -16.19
CA GLU A 62 27.44 -15.75 -17.05
C GLU A 62 25.90 -15.71 -16.94
N ASP A 63 25.24 -16.87 -17.07
CA ASP A 63 23.78 -16.97 -17.02
C ASP A 63 23.21 -16.73 -15.61
N SER A 64 23.91 -17.18 -14.57
CA SER A 64 23.43 -17.02 -13.19
C SER A 64 23.51 -15.58 -12.72
N GLY A 65 24.55 -14.84 -13.13
CA GLY A 65 24.67 -13.43 -12.80
C GLY A 65 23.63 -12.55 -13.49
N THR A 66 23.27 -12.91 -14.73
CA THR A 66 22.18 -12.27 -15.47
C THR A 66 20.83 -12.54 -14.80
N LEU A 67 20.55 -13.79 -14.46
CA LEU A 67 19.32 -14.18 -13.75
C LEU A 67 19.18 -13.47 -12.40
N ALA A 68 20.26 -13.35 -11.64
CA ALA A 68 20.30 -12.64 -10.37
C ALA A 68 19.88 -11.16 -10.50
N THR A 69 20.46 -10.48 -11.48
CA THR A 69 20.17 -9.07 -11.78
C THR A 69 18.72 -8.89 -12.21
N ALA A 70 18.21 -9.79 -13.07
CA ALA A 70 16.82 -9.79 -13.49
C ALA A 70 15.88 -10.00 -12.29
N ALA A 71 16.17 -10.97 -11.42
CA ALA A 71 15.37 -11.24 -10.22
C ALA A 71 15.34 -10.04 -9.27
N ASN A 72 16.48 -9.38 -9.02
CA ASN A 72 16.54 -8.18 -8.17
C ASN A 72 15.75 -7.01 -8.76
N SER A 73 15.76 -6.86 -10.09
CA SER A 73 15.01 -5.83 -10.81
C SER A 73 13.49 -6.04 -10.70
N VAL A 74 13.04 -7.28 -10.93
CA VAL A 74 11.63 -7.67 -10.75
C VAL A 74 11.20 -7.41 -9.30
N TRP A 75 12.03 -7.77 -8.33
CA TRP A 75 11.70 -7.58 -6.92
C TRP A 75 11.53 -6.11 -6.54
N THR A 76 12.44 -5.26 -7.02
CA THR A 76 12.37 -3.82 -6.79
C THR A 76 11.10 -3.22 -7.40
N ALA A 77 10.71 -3.67 -8.60
CA ALA A 77 9.45 -3.26 -9.23
C ALA A 77 8.22 -3.69 -8.42
N VAL A 78 8.19 -4.94 -7.93
CA VAL A 78 7.09 -5.45 -7.10
C VAL A 78 6.91 -4.61 -5.82
N ILE A 79 8.01 -4.28 -5.14
CA ILE A 79 7.98 -3.41 -3.95
C ILE A 79 7.39 -2.02 -4.30
N GLY A 80 7.81 -1.42 -5.43
CA GLY A 80 7.26 -0.14 -5.89
C GLY A 80 5.75 -0.19 -6.13
N GLU A 81 5.26 -1.19 -6.86
CA GLU A 81 3.84 -1.37 -7.15
C GLU A 81 3.00 -1.59 -5.89
N MET A 82 3.51 -2.38 -4.93
CA MET A 82 2.84 -2.62 -3.65
C MET A 82 2.74 -1.34 -2.81
N ASP A 83 3.78 -0.51 -2.75
CA ASP A 83 3.71 0.77 -2.03
C ASP A 83 2.74 1.74 -2.72
N GLN A 84 2.74 1.80 -4.06
CA GLN A 84 1.77 2.60 -4.79
C GLN A 84 0.32 2.15 -4.53
N ALA A 85 0.06 0.84 -4.52
CA ALA A 85 -1.25 0.30 -4.19
C ALA A 85 -1.67 0.71 -2.78
N ARG A 86 -0.78 0.57 -1.79
CA ARG A 86 -1.00 1.00 -0.41
C ARG A 86 -1.32 2.49 -0.31
N ARG A 87 -0.58 3.37 -1.00
CA ARG A 87 -0.84 4.82 -1.03
C ARG A 87 -2.18 5.17 -1.66
N LYS A 88 -2.56 4.49 -2.76
CA LYS A 88 -3.87 4.66 -3.41
C LYS A 88 -4.99 4.29 -2.44
N LEU A 89 -4.88 3.17 -1.73
CA LEU A 89 -5.85 2.74 -0.71
C LEU A 89 -5.96 3.77 0.43
N ALA A 90 -4.85 4.32 0.92
CA ALA A 90 -4.87 5.40 1.90
C ALA A 90 -5.54 6.68 1.37
N GLY A 91 -5.45 6.94 0.06
CA GLY A 91 -6.23 7.97 -0.62
C GLY A 91 -7.73 7.72 -0.56
N VAL A 92 -8.16 6.48 -0.84
CA VAL A 92 -9.58 6.09 -0.78
C VAL A 92 -10.11 6.19 0.66
N GLU A 93 -9.35 5.74 1.66
CA GLU A 93 -9.76 5.86 3.07
C GLU A 93 -10.03 7.31 3.46
N ARG A 94 -9.14 8.24 3.09
CA ARG A 94 -9.37 9.69 3.30
C ARG A 94 -10.62 10.18 2.58
N GLY A 95 -10.86 9.71 1.35
CA GLY A 95 -12.07 10.00 0.61
C GLY A 95 -13.34 9.56 1.35
N LEU A 96 -13.34 8.35 1.91
CA LEU A 96 -14.47 7.83 2.69
C LEU A 96 -14.69 8.63 3.98
N SER A 97 -13.63 9.03 4.68
CA SER A 97 -13.74 9.93 5.85
C SER A 97 -14.37 11.28 5.49
N ASN A 98 -13.99 11.86 4.34
CA ASN A 98 -14.60 13.11 3.86
C ASN A 98 -16.10 12.94 3.55
N VAL A 99 -16.49 11.81 2.96
CA VAL A 99 -17.91 11.49 2.71
C VAL A 99 -18.68 11.35 4.02
N GLU A 100 -18.13 10.64 5.00
CA GLU A 100 -18.73 10.49 6.34
C GLU A 100 -18.98 11.85 7.00
N GLU A 101 -17.98 12.75 6.96
CA GLU A 101 -18.12 14.10 7.48
C GLU A 101 -19.21 14.91 6.77
N ASN A 102 -19.27 14.83 5.45
CA ASN A 102 -20.28 15.53 4.66
C ASN A 102 -21.69 15.06 4.97
N ILE A 103 -21.89 13.74 5.10
CA ILE A 103 -23.18 13.16 5.49
C ILE A 103 -23.59 13.67 6.88
N ARG A 104 -22.67 13.67 7.86
CA ARG A 104 -22.95 14.20 9.21
C ARG A 104 -23.29 15.69 9.19
N LYS A 105 -22.58 16.49 8.40
CA LYS A 105 -22.86 17.94 8.24
C LYS A 105 -24.23 18.17 7.61
N ALA A 106 -24.56 17.45 6.53
CA ALA A 106 -25.85 17.58 5.86
C ALA A 106 -27.03 17.19 6.77
N HIS A 107 -26.88 16.12 7.54
CA HIS A 107 -27.90 15.70 8.51
C HIS A 107 -28.15 16.76 9.60
N ARG A 108 -27.08 17.35 10.16
CA ARG A 108 -27.18 18.45 11.14
C ARG A 108 -27.83 19.71 10.58
N ALA A 109 -27.71 19.96 9.28
CA ALA A 109 -28.30 21.14 8.64
C ALA A 109 -29.80 20.96 8.32
N THR A 110 -30.31 19.72 8.36
CA THR A 110 -31.68 19.36 7.95
C THR A 110 -32.54 18.81 9.09
N SER A 111 -31.93 18.55 10.26
CA SER A 111 -32.61 18.22 11.51
C SER A 111 -32.79 19.48 12.36
#